data_AF-A0A9D0ZCY3-F1
#
_entry.id   AF-A0A9D0ZCY3-F1
#
_cell.length_a   1.000
_cell.length_b   1.000
_cell.length_c   1.000
_cell.angle_alpha   90.00
_cell.angle_beta   90.00
_cell.angle_gamma   90.00
#
_symmetry.space_group_name_H-M   'P 1'
#
loop_
_entity.id
_entity.type
_entity.pdbx_description
1 polymer ?
#
loop_
_entity_poly.entity_id
_entity_poly.type
_entity_poly.pdbx_seq_one_letter_code
_entity_poly.pdbx_strand_id
1 'polypeptide(L)'
;MKHTRACSLVLLGDSYTTFAGYIPQGNWVYYPREDVPDVTDVEQTWWRRLIRMRGLRLLANESSSGTTLSTRVREEHTVADAFVSRMRRVLGPEGVGGERAELILIFGGTNDSWMDNEAGALQFSDWGEADLRQVLPATCCLLDFVTRHNPDATILLIVNTDLREEIAQGLAAACAHYGVPALQLRDISKQNGHPDARGMEQIAQQVDQALDRLEG
;
A
#
# COMPACT_ATOMS: atom_id res chain seq x y z
N MET A 1 17.38 3.07 31.81
CA MET A 1 16.72 3.72 30.67
C MET A 1 16.11 2.62 29.82
N LYS A 2 14.77 2.53 29.71
CA LYS A 2 14.14 1.57 28.80
C LYS A 2 14.44 2.08 27.39
N HIS A 3 15.22 1.34 26.63
CA HIS A 3 15.36 1.61 25.20
C HIS A 3 14.00 1.31 24.56
N THR A 4 13.21 2.34 24.28
CA THR A 4 11.99 2.19 23.48
C THR A 4 12.45 1.82 22.08
N ARG A 5 12.20 0.58 21.68
CA ARG A 5 12.52 0.09 20.33
C ARG A 5 11.68 0.88 19.33
N ALA A 6 12.28 1.29 18.21
CA ALA A 6 11.57 1.97 17.14
C ALA A 6 10.45 1.08 16.57
N CYS A 7 9.27 1.67 16.35
CA CYS A 7 8.10 1.00 15.76
C CYS A 7 8.42 0.48 14.35
N SER A 8 8.08 -0.78 14.12
CA SER A 8 8.50 -1.53 12.93
C SER A 8 7.48 -1.43 11.81
N LEU A 9 7.90 -0.99 10.63
CA LEU A 9 7.04 -0.65 9.49
C LEU A 9 7.19 -1.67 8.35
N VAL A 10 6.07 -2.13 7.79
CA VAL A 10 6.00 -2.76 6.47
C VAL A 10 5.13 -1.95 5.52
N LEU A 11 5.61 -1.76 4.30
CA LEU A 11 4.87 -1.14 3.20
C LEU A 11 4.48 -2.23 2.20
N LEU A 12 3.22 -2.23 1.78
CA LEU A 12 2.73 -3.00 0.63
C LEU A 12 2.13 -2.02 -0.38
N GLY A 13 2.84 -1.78 -1.48
CA GLY A 13 2.52 -0.67 -2.37
C GLY A 13 2.66 -0.92 -3.87
N ASP A 14 2.27 0.08 -4.64
CA ASP A 14 2.47 0.19 -6.08
C ASP A 14 3.61 1.19 -6.41
N SER A 15 3.60 1.77 -7.62
CA SER A 15 4.59 2.74 -8.08
C SER A 15 4.80 3.91 -7.12
N TYR A 16 3.75 4.40 -6.45
CA TYR A 16 3.79 5.56 -5.55
C TYR A 16 4.69 5.33 -4.32
N THR A 17 5.03 4.07 -4.04
CA THR A 17 5.80 3.66 -2.86
C THR A 17 7.16 3.05 -3.23
N THR A 18 7.51 3.03 -4.52
CA THR A 18 8.82 2.50 -4.97
C THR A 18 9.92 3.55 -4.93
N PHE A 19 11.16 3.09 -4.76
CA PHE A 19 12.36 3.83 -5.14
C PHE A 19 13.49 2.84 -5.43
N ALA A 20 14.31 3.10 -6.45
CA ALA A 20 15.40 2.22 -6.88
C ALA A 20 16.35 1.87 -5.72
N GLY A 21 16.59 0.58 -5.48
CA GLY A 21 17.45 0.11 -4.39
C GLY A 21 16.76 0.02 -3.02
N TYR A 22 15.48 0.39 -2.91
CA TYR A 22 14.72 0.33 -1.66
C TYR A 22 13.47 -0.56 -1.73
N ILE A 23 13.40 -1.45 -2.73
CA ILE A 23 12.37 -2.49 -2.87
C ILE A 23 13.03 -3.84 -3.13
N PRO A 24 12.34 -4.98 -2.89
CA PRO A 24 12.86 -6.31 -3.19
C PRO A 24 13.37 -6.45 -4.62
N GLN A 25 14.45 -7.22 -4.79
CA GLN A 25 14.98 -7.54 -6.10
C GLN A 25 13.91 -8.25 -6.95
N GLY A 26 13.75 -7.79 -8.20
CA GLY A 26 12.75 -8.31 -9.14
C GLY A 26 11.43 -7.55 -9.14
N ASN A 27 11.13 -6.75 -8.10
CA ASN A 27 9.99 -5.84 -8.15
C ASN A 27 10.28 -4.65 -9.09
N TRP A 28 9.23 -4.14 -9.73
CA TRP A 28 9.34 -3.08 -10.72
C TRP A 28 9.50 -1.71 -10.05
N VAL A 29 10.45 -0.92 -10.52
CA VAL A 29 10.77 0.40 -9.95
C VAL A 29 10.06 1.51 -10.73
N TYR A 30 9.46 2.47 -10.01
CA TYR A 30 9.00 3.73 -10.60
C TYR A 30 10.03 4.84 -10.44
N TYR A 31 10.38 5.19 -9.20
CA TYR A 31 11.28 6.31 -8.89
C TYR A 31 12.75 5.88 -8.74
N PRO A 32 13.71 6.75 -9.06
CA PRO A 32 13.54 8.03 -9.75
C PRO A 32 13.15 7.82 -11.23
N ARG A 33 12.54 8.83 -11.86
CA ARG A 33 12.12 8.77 -13.27
C ARG A 33 12.19 10.15 -13.93
N GLU A 34 12.53 10.18 -15.23
CA GLU A 34 12.69 11.43 -15.98
C GLU A 34 11.39 12.23 -16.13
N ASP A 35 10.23 11.56 -16.15
CA ASP A 35 8.90 12.17 -16.26
C ASP A 35 8.34 12.69 -14.92
N VAL A 36 9.05 12.46 -13.81
CA VAL A 36 8.82 13.07 -12.49
C VAL A 36 10.18 13.55 -11.95
N PRO A 37 10.78 14.57 -12.59
CA PRO A 37 12.20 14.91 -12.42
C PRO A 37 12.56 15.51 -11.06
N ASP A 38 11.57 15.82 -10.21
CA ASP A 38 11.79 16.42 -8.90
C ASP A 38 11.85 15.41 -7.75
N VAL A 39 11.57 14.12 -8.00
CA VAL A 39 11.77 13.00 -7.07
C VAL A 39 13.00 12.19 -7.50
N THR A 40 14.17 12.64 -7.07
CA THR A 40 15.49 12.11 -7.44
C THR A 40 16.25 11.48 -6.29
N ASP A 41 15.80 11.70 -5.05
CA ASP A 41 16.37 11.14 -3.83
C ASP A 41 15.28 10.38 -3.05
N VAL A 42 15.65 9.22 -2.49
CA VAL A 42 14.76 8.40 -1.68
C VAL A 42 14.17 9.20 -0.52
N GLU A 43 14.94 10.15 0.05
CA GLU A 43 14.53 11.00 1.16
C GLU A 43 13.36 11.93 0.80
N GLN A 44 13.05 12.09 -0.48
CA GLN A 44 11.91 12.85 -0.95
C GLN A 44 10.62 12.03 -0.97
N THR A 45 10.69 10.70 -0.94
CA THR A 45 9.51 9.82 -0.96
C THR A 45 8.67 9.98 0.30
N TRP A 46 7.34 9.82 0.15
CA TRP A 46 6.40 10.01 1.26
C TRP A 46 6.71 9.09 2.45
N TRP A 47 7.13 7.85 2.17
CA TRP A 47 7.39 6.84 3.18
C TRP A 47 8.73 7.06 3.89
N ARG A 48 9.79 7.56 3.20
CA ARG A 48 11.03 7.98 3.90
C ARG A 48 10.80 9.20 4.78
N ARG A 49 10.01 10.17 4.30
CA ARG A 49 9.61 11.33 5.10
C ARG A 49 8.87 10.88 6.36
N LEU A 50 7.88 9.99 6.23
CA LEU A 50 7.14 9.43 7.36
C LEU A 50 8.06 8.69 8.34
N ILE A 51 8.97 7.83 7.84
CA ILE A 51 9.97 7.13 8.66
C ILE A 51 10.77 8.12 9.51
N ARG A 52 11.21 9.23 8.93
CA ARG A 52 11.97 10.27 9.65
C ARG A 52 11.13 11.05 10.65
N MET A 53 9.91 11.41 10.28
CA MET A 53 8.99 12.16 11.16
C MET A 53 8.67 11.38 12.44
N ARG A 54 8.45 10.06 12.31
CA ARG A 54 8.03 9.20 13.42
C ARG A 54 9.14 8.34 14.03
N GLY A 55 10.36 8.38 13.49
CA GLY A 55 11.46 7.52 13.95
C GLY A 55 11.18 6.02 13.76
N LEU A 56 10.50 5.66 12.66
CA LEU A 56 10.13 4.27 12.36
C LEU A 56 11.33 3.47 11.88
N ARG A 57 11.25 2.14 12.00
CA ARG A 57 12.21 1.21 11.39
C ARG A 57 11.52 0.40 10.30
N LEU A 58 11.93 0.61 9.06
CA LEU A 58 11.43 -0.14 7.91
C LEU A 58 11.94 -1.59 7.95
N LEU A 59 11.03 -2.56 7.99
CA LEU A 59 11.32 -3.98 7.83
C LEU A 59 11.36 -4.38 6.35
N ALA A 60 10.32 -4.00 5.61
CA ALA A 60 10.21 -4.26 4.18
C ALA A 60 9.40 -3.18 3.48
N ASN A 61 9.82 -2.86 2.26
CA ASN A 61 9.02 -2.11 1.30
C ASN A 61 8.65 -3.03 0.13
N GLU A 62 7.62 -3.85 0.32
CA GLU A 62 7.08 -4.76 -0.70
C GLU A 62 6.23 -3.95 -1.69
N SER A 63 6.87 -3.06 -2.43
CA SER A 63 6.24 -2.24 -3.47
C SER A 63 6.71 -2.65 -4.86
N SER A 64 5.82 -2.57 -5.83
CA SER A 64 6.12 -2.88 -7.23
C SER A 64 5.28 -2.02 -8.17
N SER A 65 5.93 -1.28 -9.05
CA SER A 65 5.32 -0.39 -10.03
C SER A 65 4.34 -1.13 -10.94
N GLY A 66 3.20 -0.49 -11.26
CA GLY A 66 2.22 -1.05 -12.20
C GLY A 66 1.31 -2.15 -11.64
N THR A 67 1.55 -2.60 -10.40
CA THR A 67 0.80 -3.72 -9.81
C THR A 67 -0.57 -3.32 -9.27
N THR A 68 -1.49 -4.29 -9.31
CA THR A 68 -2.91 -4.18 -8.94
C THR A 68 -3.21 -4.90 -7.62
N LEU A 69 -4.29 -4.49 -6.95
CA LEU A 69 -4.85 -5.25 -5.82
C LEU A 69 -5.32 -6.63 -6.28
N SER A 70 -6.08 -6.65 -7.38
CA SER A 70 -6.62 -7.85 -8.02
C SER A 70 -5.59 -8.60 -8.88
N THR A 71 -5.88 -9.86 -9.20
CA THR A 71 -5.05 -10.69 -10.10
C THR A 71 -5.25 -10.38 -11.58
N ARG A 72 -6.10 -9.39 -11.92
CA ARG A 72 -6.20 -8.83 -13.27
C ARG A 72 -5.11 -7.79 -13.48
N VAL A 73 -3.96 -8.25 -13.95
CA VAL A 73 -2.72 -7.47 -14.08
C VAL A 73 -2.46 -7.04 -15.53
N ARG A 74 -1.50 -6.13 -15.75
CA ARG A 74 -1.03 -5.73 -17.09
C ARG A 74 -0.28 -6.90 -17.75
N GLU A 75 -0.08 -6.83 -19.07
CA GLU A 75 0.56 -7.90 -19.85
C GLU A 75 1.98 -8.23 -19.38
N GLU A 76 2.72 -7.23 -18.91
CA GLU A 76 4.08 -7.35 -18.39
C GLU A 76 4.16 -7.93 -16.96
N HIS A 77 3.01 -8.08 -16.29
CA HIS A 77 2.91 -8.58 -14.92
C HIS A 77 2.28 -9.97 -14.88
N THR A 78 2.54 -10.68 -13.79
CA THR A 78 1.94 -11.97 -13.48
C THR A 78 1.00 -11.88 -12.29
N VAL A 79 0.14 -12.88 -12.09
CA VAL A 79 -0.73 -12.95 -10.90
C VAL A 79 0.06 -12.90 -9.59
N ALA A 80 1.33 -13.33 -9.60
CA ALA A 80 2.22 -13.29 -8.44
C ALA A 80 2.65 -11.86 -8.06
N ASP A 81 2.48 -10.89 -8.97
CA ASP A 81 2.79 -9.48 -8.77
C ASP A 81 1.62 -8.69 -8.17
N ALA A 82 0.40 -9.24 -8.15
CA ALA A 82 -0.75 -8.62 -7.49
C ALA A 82 -0.56 -8.52 -5.97
N PHE A 83 -1.16 -7.53 -5.32
CA PHE A 83 -1.02 -7.34 -3.88
C PHE A 83 -1.54 -8.54 -3.09
N VAL A 84 -2.69 -9.12 -3.50
CA VAL A 84 -3.27 -10.31 -2.87
C VAL A 84 -2.34 -11.52 -2.92
N SER A 85 -1.36 -11.53 -3.83
CA SER A 85 -0.30 -12.53 -3.89
C SER A 85 0.92 -12.12 -3.06
N ARG A 86 1.41 -10.89 -3.25
CA ARG A 86 2.65 -10.39 -2.61
C ARG A 86 2.53 -10.18 -1.11
N MET A 87 1.33 -9.95 -0.58
CA MET A 87 1.11 -9.82 0.87
C MET A 87 1.71 -10.99 1.67
N ARG A 88 1.69 -12.21 1.11
CA ARG A 88 2.18 -13.42 1.76
C ARG A 88 3.70 -13.40 1.98
N ARG A 89 4.44 -12.62 1.19
CA ARG A 89 5.92 -12.52 1.26
C ARG A 89 6.39 -11.81 2.52
N VAL A 90 5.61 -10.85 3.03
CA VAL A 90 6.05 -9.96 4.13
C VAL A 90 5.04 -9.84 5.28
N LEU A 91 3.78 -10.23 5.08
CA LEU A 91 2.70 -10.12 6.09
C LEU A 91 2.16 -11.49 6.54
N GLY A 92 2.85 -12.58 6.16
CA GLY A 92 2.53 -13.94 6.61
C GLY A 92 3.02 -14.25 8.02
N PRO A 93 2.77 -15.49 8.51
CA PRO A 93 3.13 -15.90 9.87
C PRO A 93 4.64 -15.94 10.14
N GLU A 94 5.51 -15.88 9.14
CA GLU A 94 6.96 -15.78 9.37
C GLU A 94 7.44 -14.32 9.56
N GLY A 95 6.60 -13.34 9.21
CA GLY A 95 7.00 -11.93 9.19
C GLY A 95 8.15 -11.68 8.21
N VAL A 96 8.94 -10.63 8.47
CA VAL A 96 10.12 -10.27 7.69
C VAL A 96 11.37 -10.66 8.48
N GLY A 97 12.09 -11.69 8.04
CA GLY A 97 13.29 -12.17 8.73
C GLY A 97 13.02 -12.67 10.16
N GLY A 98 11.81 -13.19 10.43
CA GLY A 98 11.37 -13.61 11.77
C GLY A 98 10.78 -12.49 12.61
N GLU A 99 10.63 -11.28 12.06
CA GLU A 99 10.12 -10.11 12.77
C GLU A 99 8.73 -9.67 12.29
N ARG A 100 7.85 -9.31 13.23
CA ARG A 100 6.50 -8.79 12.94
C ARG A 100 6.51 -7.27 12.84
N ALA A 101 5.73 -6.74 11.89
CA ALA A 101 5.46 -5.32 11.80
C ALA A 101 4.53 -4.87 12.94
N GLU A 102 4.78 -3.67 13.46
CA GLU A 102 3.87 -2.96 14.38
C GLU A 102 2.98 -1.98 13.61
N LEU A 103 3.44 -1.52 12.44
CA LEU A 103 2.70 -0.67 11.51
C LEU A 103 2.76 -1.27 10.10
N ILE A 104 1.59 -1.43 9.47
CA ILE A 104 1.44 -1.90 8.10
C ILE A 104 0.68 -0.84 7.30
N LEU A 105 1.31 -0.31 6.26
CA LEU A 105 0.68 0.63 5.34
C LEU A 105 0.48 -0.04 3.99
N ILE A 106 -0.78 -0.07 3.54
CA ILE A 106 -1.18 -0.66 2.26
C ILE A 106 -1.60 0.47 1.34
N PHE A 107 -0.91 0.67 0.23
CA PHE A 107 -1.20 1.76 -0.71
C PHE A 107 -1.31 1.24 -2.14
N GLY A 108 -2.54 0.97 -2.57
CA GLY A 108 -2.83 0.37 -3.87
C GLY A 108 -4.25 0.65 -4.36
N GLY A 109 -4.60 0.12 -5.53
CA GLY A 109 -5.89 0.33 -6.21
C GLY A 109 -5.81 1.34 -7.36
N THR A 110 -4.71 2.10 -7.47
CA THR A 110 -4.47 3.05 -8.57
C THR A 110 -4.48 2.34 -9.93
N ASN A 111 -3.72 1.26 -10.06
CA ASN A 111 -3.65 0.52 -11.33
C ASN A 111 -4.95 -0.20 -11.66
N ASP A 112 -5.67 -0.74 -10.66
CA ASP A 112 -6.98 -1.35 -10.88
C ASP A 112 -7.98 -0.34 -11.44
N SER A 113 -7.92 0.91 -10.94
CA SER A 113 -8.72 2.01 -11.45
C SER A 113 -8.32 2.40 -12.88
N TRP A 114 -7.02 2.60 -13.15
CA TRP A 114 -6.52 3.01 -14.47
C TRP A 114 -6.70 1.97 -15.56
N MET A 115 -6.72 0.69 -15.19
CA MET A 115 -6.93 -0.43 -16.13
C MET A 115 -8.41 -0.77 -16.35
N ASP A 116 -9.32 -0.04 -15.69
CA ASP A 116 -10.76 -0.34 -15.70
C ASP A 116 -11.05 -1.80 -15.28
N ASN A 117 -10.32 -2.28 -14.26
CA ASN A 117 -10.58 -3.61 -13.70
C ASN A 117 -11.95 -3.63 -13.02
N GLU A 118 -12.75 -4.66 -13.27
CA GLU A 118 -14.07 -4.76 -12.65
C GLU A 118 -14.00 -4.67 -11.12
N ALA A 119 -14.74 -3.73 -10.53
CA ALA A 119 -14.76 -3.56 -9.08
C ALA A 119 -15.26 -4.83 -8.38
N GLY A 120 -16.31 -5.46 -8.91
CA GLY A 120 -16.95 -6.61 -8.29
C GLY A 120 -17.79 -6.23 -7.07
N ALA A 121 -18.25 -7.23 -6.33
CA ALA A 121 -18.95 -7.03 -5.06
C ALA A 121 -18.03 -7.33 -3.87
N LEU A 122 -18.34 -6.77 -2.70
CA LEU A 122 -17.67 -7.16 -1.46
C LEU A 122 -17.93 -8.64 -1.19
N GLN A 123 -16.86 -9.39 -0.93
CA GLN A 123 -16.90 -10.82 -0.63
C GLN A 123 -15.96 -11.09 0.54
N PHE A 124 -16.46 -11.69 1.61
CA PHE A 124 -15.75 -11.79 2.89
C PHE A 124 -15.25 -13.21 3.22
N SER A 125 -15.48 -14.18 2.33
CA SER A 125 -14.98 -15.55 2.45
C SER A 125 -14.96 -16.27 1.10
N ASP A 126 -14.37 -17.47 1.07
CA ASP A 126 -14.49 -18.45 -0.02
C ASP A 126 -14.09 -17.94 -1.41
N TRP A 127 -13.06 -17.08 -1.47
CA TRP A 127 -12.57 -16.50 -2.73
C TRP A 127 -12.00 -17.55 -3.68
N GLY A 128 -12.61 -17.66 -4.86
CA GLY A 128 -12.08 -18.40 -5.99
C GLY A 128 -11.16 -17.56 -6.87
N GLU A 129 -10.49 -18.21 -7.83
CA GLU A 129 -9.59 -17.51 -8.77
C GLU A 129 -10.31 -16.42 -9.59
N ALA A 130 -11.57 -16.66 -9.96
CA ALA A 130 -12.38 -15.69 -10.69
C ALA A 130 -12.71 -14.45 -9.85
N ASP A 131 -13.03 -14.64 -8.57
CA ASP A 131 -13.33 -13.54 -7.64
C ASP A 131 -12.10 -12.65 -7.46
N LEU A 132 -10.92 -13.27 -7.29
CA LEU A 132 -9.66 -12.54 -7.10
C LEU A 132 -9.23 -11.70 -8.32
N ARG A 133 -9.87 -11.88 -9.50
CA ARG A 133 -9.68 -10.99 -10.66
C ARG A 133 -10.44 -9.66 -10.52
N GLN A 134 -11.38 -9.56 -9.59
CA GLN A 134 -12.14 -8.35 -9.28
C GLN A 134 -11.51 -7.62 -8.09
N VAL A 135 -11.64 -6.30 -8.06
CA VAL A 135 -10.92 -5.43 -7.11
C VAL A 135 -11.37 -5.63 -5.67
N LEU A 136 -12.68 -5.63 -5.41
CA LEU A 136 -13.24 -5.67 -4.07
C LEU A 136 -13.10 -7.06 -3.41
N PRO A 137 -13.35 -8.19 -4.09
CA PRO A 137 -13.04 -9.50 -3.52
C PRO A 137 -11.55 -9.67 -3.20
N ALA A 138 -10.64 -9.25 -4.10
CA ALA A 138 -9.20 -9.32 -3.85
C ALA A 138 -8.78 -8.44 -2.66
N THR A 139 -9.35 -7.25 -2.53
CA THR A 139 -9.12 -6.36 -1.37
C THR A 139 -9.60 -7.01 -0.07
N CYS A 140 -10.79 -7.61 -0.07
CA CYS A 140 -11.33 -8.28 1.10
C CYS A 140 -10.47 -9.50 1.50
N CYS A 141 -10.03 -10.31 0.53
CA CYS A 141 -9.09 -11.41 0.77
C CYS A 141 -7.76 -10.90 1.37
N LEU A 142 -7.28 -9.77 0.88
CA LEU A 142 -6.07 -9.13 1.40
C LEU A 142 -6.25 -8.64 2.83
N LEU A 143 -7.33 -7.95 3.14
CA LEU A 143 -7.59 -7.43 4.49
C LEU A 143 -7.84 -8.56 5.50
N ASP A 144 -8.57 -9.61 5.10
CA ASP A 144 -8.76 -10.82 5.92
C ASP A 144 -7.42 -11.49 6.25
N PHE A 145 -6.56 -11.67 5.25
CA PHE A 145 -5.24 -12.24 5.47
C PHE A 145 -4.38 -11.38 6.40
N VAL A 146 -4.28 -10.08 6.13
CA VAL A 146 -3.38 -9.20 6.89
C VAL A 146 -3.83 -9.06 8.33
N THR A 147 -5.13 -8.89 8.60
CA THR A 147 -5.66 -8.77 9.96
C THR A 147 -5.52 -10.07 10.75
N ARG A 148 -5.76 -11.23 10.14
CA ARG A 148 -5.59 -12.53 10.82
C ARG A 148 -4.14 -12.84 11.18
N HIS A 149 -3.18 -12.47 10.31
CA HIS A 149 -1.78 -12.81 10.52
C HIS A 149 -0.97 -11.75 11.27
N ASN A 150 -1.52 -10.54 11.44
CA ASN A 150 -0.87 -9.42 12.13
C ASN A 150 -1.85 -8.76 13.12
N PRO A 151 -2.41 -9.52 14.10
CA PRO A 151 -3.49 -9.02 14.97
C PRO A 151 -3.08 -7.87 15.89
N ASP A 152 -1.78 -7.73 16.17
CA ASP A 152 -1.24 -6.68 17.04
C ASP A 152 -0.74 -5.45 16.26
N ALA A 153 -0.76 -5.50 14.92
CA ALA A 153 -0.26 -4.41 14.09
C ALA A 153 -1.34 -3.34 13.88
N THR A 154 -0.92 -2.07 13.89
CA THR A 154 -1.73 -0.99 13.33
C THR A 154 -1.70 -1.13 11.81
N ILE A 155 -2.88 -1.32 11.19
CA ILE A 155 -3.01 -1.46 9.74
C ILE A 155 -3.74 -0.23 9.21
N LEU A 156 -3.21 0.40 8.16
CA LEU A 156 -3.86 1.52 7.47
C LEU A 156 -3.85 1.25 5.97
N LEU A 157 -5.04 1.29 5.34
CA LEU A 157 -5.16 1.31 3.89
C LEU A 157 -5.25 2.75 3.41
N ILE A 158 -4.40 3.12 2.45
CA ILE A 158 -4.33 4.45 1.86
C ILE A 158 -5.03 4.38 0.49
N VAL A 159 -6.09 5.17 0.33
CA VAL A 159 -6.85 5.31 -0.91
C VAL A 159 -6.36 6.55 -1.64
N ASN A 160 -5.84 6.37 -2.86
CA ASN A 160 -5.33 7.46 -3.69
C ASN A 160 -6.44 8.45 -4.07
N THR A 161 -6.06 9.67 -4.49
CA THR A 161 -6.97 10.55 -5.21
C THR A 161 -7.24 10.02 -6.62
N ASP A 162 -8.37 10.40 -7.21
CA ASP A 162 -8.70 10.16 -8.61
C ASP A 162 -8.91 8.69 -8.99
N LEU A 163 -9.19 7.83 -8.01
CA LEU A 163 -9.71 6.50 -8.28
C LEU A 163 -11.17 6.58 -8.73
N ARG A 164 -11.61 5.60 -9.52
CA ARG A 164 -13.03 5.40 -9.80
C ARG A 164 -13.81 5.25 -8.50
N GLU A 165 -14.96 5.90 -8.44
CA GLU A 165 -15.73 6.08 -7.21
C GLU A 165 -16.14 4.74 -6.60
N GLU A 166 -16.56 3.78 -7.42
CA GLU A 166 -16.94 2.44 -7.00
C GLU A 166 -15.78 1.66 -6.36
N ILE A 167 -14.54 1.89 -6.82
CA ILE A 167 -13.35 1.30 -6.20
C ILE A 167 -13.07 2.03 -4.88
N ALA A 168 -12.97 3.36 -4.89
CA ALA A 168 -12.64 4.13 -3.68
C ALA A 168 -13.62 3.86 -2.53
N GLN A 169 -14.93 3.91 -2.81
CA GLN A 169 -15.98 3.62 -1.83
C GLN A 169 -15.95 2.15 -1.39
N GLY A 170 -15.73 1.22 -2.32
CA GLY A 170 -15.62 -0.20 -2.02
C GLY A 170 -14.40 -0.54 -1.15
N LEU A 171 -13.25 0.09 -1.37
CA LEU A 171 -12.07 -0.06 -0.51
C LEU A 171 -12.37 0.42 0.91
N ALA A 172 -13.02 1.59 1.06
CA ALA A 172 -13.42 2.11 2.37
C ALA A 172 -14.43 1.19 3.08
N ALA A 173 -15.41 0.64 2.34
CA ALA A 173 -16.40 -0.29 2.88
C ALA A 173 -15.77 -1.64 3.30
N ALA A 174 -14.83 -2.16 2.50
CA ALA A 174 -14.06 -3.35 2.87
C ALA A 174 -13.25 -3.12 4.15
N CYS A 175 -12.55 -1.99 4.23
CA CYS A 175 -11.79 -1.60 5.43
C CYS A 175 -12.68 -1.52 6.67
N ALA A 176 -13.86 -0.92 6.57
CA ALA A 176 -14.83 -0.84 7.66
C ALA A 176 -15.27 -2.22 8.17
N HIS A 177 -15.48 -3.20 7.27
CA HIS A 177 -15.81 -4.57 7.65
C HIS A 177 -14.73 -5.23 8.52
N TYR A 178 -13.45 -5.04 8.17
CA TYR A 178 -12.31 -5.63 8.87
C TYR A 178 -11.79 -4.80 10.05
N GLY A 179 -12.46 -3.70 10.41
CA GLY A 179 -11.98 -2.80 11.46
C GLY A 179 -10.66 -2.10 11.11
N VAL A 180 -10.31 -2.01 9.83
CA VAL A 180 -9.11 -1.34 9.32
C VAL A 180 -9.48 0.09 8.93
N PRO A 181 -8.77 1.12 9.40
CA PRO A 181 -8.94 2.48 8.92
C PRO A 181 -8.57 2.62 7.44
N ALA A 182 -9.38 3.38 6.69
CA ALA A 182 -9.07 3.81 5.32
C ALA A 182 -8.80 5.31 5.30
N LEU A 183 -7.61 5.71 4.83
CA LEU A 183 -7.27 7.11 4.58
C LEU A 183 -7.54 7.46 3.12
N GLN A 184 -8.61 8.22 2.87
CA GLN A 184 -8.82 8.85 1.57
C GLN A 184 -7.89 10.08 1.45
N LEU A 185 -6.90 9.99 0.58
CA LEU A 185 -6.04 11.13 0.26
C LEU A 185 -6.84 12.20 -0.48
N ARG A 186 -6.40 13.45 -0.32
CA ARG A 186 -6.93 14.64 -1.01
C ARG A 186 -5.81 15.56 -1.47
N ASP A 187 -6.06 16.30 -2.55
CA ASP A 187 -5.23 17.40 -3.03
C ASP A 187 -3.74 17.06 -3.20
N ILE A 188 -3.45 15.91 -3.83
CA ILE A 188 -2.07 15.44 -4.06
C ILE A 188 -1.53 16.01 -5.38
N SER A 189 -0.43 16.76 -5.31
CA SER A 189 0.30 17.25 -6.49
C SER A 189 0.91 16.07 -7.25
N LYS A 190 0.72 16.05 -8.58
CA LYS A 190 1.17 14.96 -9.44
C LYS A 190 1.79 15.49 -10.73
N GLN A 191 2.82 14.78 -11.20
CA GLN A 191 3.37 14.88 -12.55
C GLN A 191 3.25 13.51 -13.22
N ASN A 192 2.75 13.48 -14.46
CA ASN A 192 2.45 12.25 -15.19
C ASN A 192 1.65 11.20 -14.38
N GLY A 193 0.64 11.66 -13.65
CA GLY A 193 -0.22 10.80 -12.84
C GLY A 193 0.44 10.21 -11.57
N HIS A 194 1.65 10.64 -11.21
CA HIS A 194 2.39 10.17 -10.04
C HIS A 194 2.80 11.34 -9.12
N PRO A 195 2.96 11.14 -7.80
CA PRO A 195 3.29 12.23 -6.89
C PRO A 195 4.64 12.85 -7.25
N ASP A 196 4.63 14.18 -7.38
CA ASP A 196 5.86 14.95 -7.49
C ASP A 196 6.46 15.19 -6.08
N ALA A 197 7.54 15.97 -5.95
CA ALA A 197 8.18 16.18 -4.65
C ALA A 197 7.22 16.79 -3.60
N ARG A 198 6.29 17.65 -4.04
CA ARG A 198 5.24 18.23 -3.18
C ARG A 198 4.17 17.19 -2.86
N GLY A 199 3.75 16.40 -3.84
CA GLY A 199 2.80 15.30 -3.65
C GLY A 199 3.29 14.29 -2.62
N MET A 200 4.57 13.92 -2.68
CA MET A 200 5.20 13.04 -1.69
C MET A 200 5.15 13.62 -0.26
N GLU A 201 5.39 14.93 -0.12
CA GLU A 201 5.25 15.62 1.17
C GLU A 201 3.80 15.63 1.66
N GLN A 202 2.84 15.93 0.78
CA GLN A 202 1.41 15.96 1.11
C GLN A 202 0.89 14.58 1.55
N ILE A 203 1.32 13.51 0.89
CA ILE A 203 1.01 12.13 1.30
C ILE A 203 1.58 11.86 2.69
N ALA A 204 2.87 12.18 2.93
CA ALA A 204 3.50 11.95 4.22
C ALA A 204 2.76 12.66 5.36
N GLN A 205 2.39 13.93 5.17
CA GLN A 205 1.66 14.71 6.16
C GLN A 205 0.26 14.15 6.43
N GLN A 206 -0.48 13.73 5.40
CA GLN A 206 -1.81 13.17 5.58
C GLN A 206 -1.79 11.80 6.26
N VAL A 207 -0.80 10.96 5.92
CA VAL A 207 -0.59 9.67 6.59
C VAL A 207 -0.20 9.88 8.05
N ASP A 208 0.72 10.79 8.33
CA ASP A 208 1.13 11.12 9.70
C ASP A 208 -0.05 11.59 10.56
N GLN A 209 -0.86 12.52 10.04
CA GLN A 209 -2.08 12.97 10.73
C GLN A 209 -3.12 11.85 10.91
N ALA A 210 -3.17 10.88 9.99
CA ALA A 210 -4.06 9.74 10.14
C ALA A 210 -3.60 8.81 11.27
N LEU A 211 -2.29 8.56 11.36
CA LEU A 211 -1.72 7.74 12.43
C LEU A 211 -1.86 8.40 13.81
N ASP A 212 -1.68 9.71 13.92
CA ASP A 212 -1.95 10.45 15.18
C ASP A 212 -3.38 10.22 15.69
N ARG A 213 -4.35 10.14 14.79
CA ARG A 213 -5.76 9.87 15.13
C ARG A 213 -6.04 8.42 15.56
N LEU A 214 -5.14 7.49 15.25
CA LEU A 214 -5.27 6.08 15.67
C LEU A 214 -4.59 5.82 17.02
N GLU A 215 -3.63 6.67 17.41
CA GLU A 215 -2.88 6.57 18.66
C GLU A 215 -3.56 7.29 19.84
N GLY A 216 -4.51 8.19 19.57
CA GLY A 216 -5.27 8.97 20.56
C GLY A 216 -6.72 8.53 20.72
#